data_AF-A3FQL4-F1
#
_entry.id   AF-A3FQL4-F1
#
_cell.length_a   1.000
_cell.length_b   1.000
_cell.length_c   1.000
_cell.angle_alpha   90.00
_cell.angle_beta   90.00
_cell.angle_gamma   90.00
#
_symmetry.space_group_name_H-M   'P 1'
#
loop_
_entity.id
_entity.type
_entity.pdbx_description
1 polymer ?
#
loop_
_entity_poly.entity_id
_entity_poly.type
_entity_poly.pdbx_seq_one_letter_code
_entity_poly.pdbx_strand_id
1 'polypeptide(L)' 'MNLALNNVICNSRDGNGFFKMVECYIRGNNIKLIRISDENINTAKDDMTQRETARLGNRGRPRNETRASRVRSSKWV' A
#
# COMPACT_ATOMS: atom_id res chain seq x y z
N MET A 1 -10.59 3.22 -13.52
CA MET A 1 -9.71 2.15 -12.99
C MET A 1 -9.40 1.16 -14.11
N ASN A 2 -8.47 1.49 -15.01
CA ASN A 2 -8.11 0.59 -16.13
C ASN A 2 -7.27 -0.58 -15.60
N LEU A 3 -7.39 -1.75 -16.22
CA LEU A 3 -6.66 -2.96 -15.83
C LEU A 3 -5.90 -3.53 -17.03
N ALA A 4 -4.66 -3.96 -16.78
CA ALA A 4 -3.90 -4.82 -17.67
C ALA A 4 -3.73 -6.17 -16.96
N LEU A 5 -4.11 -7.25 -17.63
CA LEU A 5 -4.13 -8.59 -17.08
C LEU A 5 -3.34 -9.56 -17.96
N ASN A 6 -2.70 -10.53 -17.33
CA ASN A 6 -1.95 -11.60 -17.98
C ASN A 6 -2.60 -12.96 -17.69
N ASN A 7 -2.47 -13.92 -18.62
CA ASN A 7 -3.02 -15.27 -18.53
C ASN A 7 -4.52 -15.28 -18.25
N VAL A 8 -5.29 -14.67 -19.14
CA VAL A 8 -6.72 -14.38 -18.93
C VAL A 8 -7.58 -15.47 -19.54
N ILE A 9 -8.63 -15.84 -18.80
CA ILE A 9 -9.76 -16.60 -19.32
C ILE A 9 -10.97 -15.68 -19.30
N CYS A 10 -11.54 -15.42 -20.47
CA CYS A 10 -12.77 -14.64 -20.63
C CYS A 10 -13.93 -15.60 -20.89
N ASN A 11 -15.04 -15.44 -20.17
CA ASN A 11 -16.28 -16.17 -20.44
C ASN A 11 -17.32 -15.25 -21.09
N SER A 12 -18.16 -15.82 -21.96
CA SER A 12 -19.35 -15.12 -22.43
C SER A 12 -20.38 -15.01 -21.32
N ARG A 13 -21.29 -14.02 -21.45
CA ARG A 13 -22.40 -13.84 -20.51
C ARG A 13 -23.25 -15.10 -20.35
N ASP A 14 -23.45 -15.82 -21.45
CA ASP A 14 -24.29 -17.03 -21.51
C ASP A 14 -23.54 -18.28 -21.05
N GLY A 15 -22.25 -18.18 -20.70
CA GLY A 15 -21.44 -19.29 -20.17
C GLY A 15 -21.00 -20.33 -21.20
N ASN A 16 -21.38 -20.16 -22.47
CA ASN A 16 -21.16 -21.16 -23.52
C ASN A 16 -19.81 -21.04 -24.24
N GLY A 17 -19.09 -19.91 -24.08
CA GLY A 17 -17.82 -19.66 -24.77
C GLY A 17 -16.73 -19.23 -23.79
N PHE A 18 -15.57 -19.89 -23.88
CA PHE A 18 -14.38 -19.55 -23.11
C PHE A 18 -13.24 -19.18 -24.06
N PHE A 19 -12.63 -18.03 -23.83
CA PHE A 19 -11.49 -17.54 -24.60
C PHE A 19 -10.29 -17.42 -23.68
N LYS A 20 -9.20 -18.10 -24.04
CA LYS A 20 -7.92 -17.95 -23.35
C LYS A 20 -7.06 -16.95 -24.11
N MET A 21 -6.53 -15.96 -23.41
CA MET A 21 -5.70 -14.89 -23.98
C MET A 21 -4.46 -14.71 -23.11
N VAL A 22 -3.33 -14.37 -23.74
CA VAL A 22 -2.08 -14.10 -23.02
C VAL A 22 -2.18 -12.78 -22.26
N GLU A 23 -2.71 -11.75 -22.91
CA GLU A 23 -2.86 -10.42 -22.33
C GLU A 23 -4.26 -9.86 -22.64
N CYS A 24 -4.78 -9.04 -21.73
CA CYS A 24 -6.04 -8.34 -21.91
C CYS A 24 -6.00 -6.96 -21.24
N TYR A 25 -6.46 -5.94 -21.96
CA TYR A 25 -6.66 -4.61 -21.42
C TYR A 25 -8.15 -4.30 -21.26
N ILE A 26 -8.53 -3.90 -20.05
CA ILE A 26 -9.91 -3.57 -19.70
C ILE A 26 -9.99 -2.09 -19.31
N ARG A 27 -10.82 -1.33 -20.04
CA ARG A 27 -11.13 0.06 -19.67
C ARG A 27 -11.98 0.07 -18.40
N GLY A 28 -11.58 0.89 -17.44
CA GLY A 28 -12.18 0.90 -16.10
C GLY A 28 -13.63 1.31 -16.03
N ASN A 29 -14.14 2.05 -17.02
CA ASN A 29 -15.55 2.43 -17.07
C ASN A 29 -16.48 1.22 -17.27
N ASN A 30 -15.97 0.14 -17.86
CA ASN A 30 -16.77 -1.04 -18.17
C ASN A 30 -16.72 -2.10 -17.05
N ILE A 31 -16.10 -1.80 -15.91
CA ILE A 31 -15.94 -2.73 -14.80
C ILE A 31 -17.09 -2.55 -13.83
N LYS A 32 -17.88 -3.62 -13.62
CA LYS A 32 -18.97 -3.62 -12.63
C LYS A 32 -18.48 -3.96 -11.22
N LEU A 33 -17.62 -4.98 -11.11
CA LEU A 33 -17.04 -5.43 -9.85
C LEU A 33 -15.74 -6.19 -10.12
N ILE A 34 -14.87 -6.25 -9.11
CA ILE A 34 -13.68 -7.10 -9.10
C ILE A 34 -13.79 -7.98 -7.85
N ARG A 35 -13.59 -9.30 -8.03
CA ARG A 35 -13.44 -10.23 -6.91
C ARG A 35 -11.96 -10.50 -6.69
N ILE A 36 -11.54 -10.50 -5.44
CA ILE A 36 -10.16 -10.71 -5.02
C ILE A 36 -10.20 -11.86 -4.01
N SER A 37 -9.16 -12.71 -4.01
CA SER A 37 -9.00 -13.76 -3.02
C SER A 37 -8.86 -13.17 -1.61
N ASP A 38 -9.48 -13.81 -0.61
CA ASP A 38 -9.42 -13.37 0.79
C ASP A 38 -7.98 -13.33 1.33
N GLU A 39 -7.12 -14.23 0.85
CA GLU A 39 -5.70 -14.24 1.19
C GLU A 39 -5.02 -12.93 0.81
N ASN A 40 -5.24 -12.45 -0.41
CA ASN A 40 -4.67 -11.20 -0.91
C ASN A 40 -5.20 -9.97 -0.16
N ILE A 41 -6.45 -10.04 0.35
CA ILE A 41 -7.04 -8.98 1.17
C ILE A 41 -6.30 -8.86 2.50
N ASN A 42 -5.96 -9.99 3.12
CA ASN A 42 -5.24 -10.00 4.39
C ASN A 42 -3.82 -9.44 4.22
N THR A 43 -3.09 -9.88 3.19
CA THR A 43 -1.75 -9.34 2.89
C THR A 43 -1.78 -7.82 2.69
N ALA A 44 -2.79 -7.29 2.00
CA ALA A 44 -2.91 -5.85 1.78
C ALA A 44 -3.15 -5.06 3.08
N LYS A 45 -3.85 -5.64 4.07
CA LYS A 45 -4.05 -5.02 5.39
C LYS A 45 -2.76 -5.00 6.20
N ASP A 46 -2.01 -6.10 6.16
CA ASP A 46 -0.72 -6.19 6.84
C ASP A 46 0.28 -5.18 6.25
N ASP A 47 0.33 -5.05 4.92
CA ASP A 47 1.16 -4.05 4.23
C ASP A 47 0.79 -2.61 4.59
N MET A 48 -0.51 -2.30 4.73
CA MET A 48 -0.95 -0.97 5.17
C MET A 48 -0.47 -0.68 6.60
N THR A 49 -0.61 -1.65 7.50
CA THR A 49 -0.19 -1.52 8.91
C THR A 49 1.32 -1.37 9.06
N GLN A 50 2.10 -2.12 8.27
CA GLN A 50 3.56 -1.97 8.22
C GLN A 50 3.98 -0.59 7.72
N ARG A 51 3.34 -0.09 6.65
CA ARG A 51 3.63 1.25 6.11
C ARG A 51 3.27 2.35 7.10
N GLU A 52 2.19 2.19 7.86
CA GLU A 52 1.78 3.15 8.88
C GLU A 52 2.74 3.15 10.07
N THR A 53 3.13 1.97 10.55
CA THR A 53 4.12 1.81 11.63
C THR A 53 5.49 2.36 11.22
N ALA A 54 5.94 2.13 9.98
CA ALA A 54 7.18 2.68 9.45
C ALA A 54 7.17 4.23 9.39
N ARG A 55 6.01 4.85 9.14
CA ARG A 55 5.84 6.31 9.15
C ARG A 55 5.86 6.89 10.57
N LEU A 56 5.36 6.14 11.55
CA LEU A 56 5.33 6.56 12.97
C LEU A 56 6.68 6.32 13.68
N GLY A 57 7.45 5.31 13.26
CA GLY A 57 8.78 4.99 13.82
C GLY A 57 9.84 6.09 13.68
N ASN A 58 9.66 7.04 12.76
CA ASN A 58 10.57 8.18 12.59
C ASN A 58 10.21 9.42 13.44
N ARG A 59 9.13 9.38 14.23
CA ARG A 59 8.71 10.51 15.09
C ARG A 59 9.05 10.33 16.58
N GLY A 60 9.75 9.25 16.95
CA GLY A 60 9.84 8.81 18.35
C GLY A 60 11.24 8.54 18.92
N ARG A 61 12.31 9.17 18.43
CA ARG A 61 13.57 9.23 19.20
C ARG A 61 13.62 10.53 20.00
N PRO A 62 13.24 10.56 21.29
CA PRO A 62 13.71 11.61 22.16
C PRO A 62 15.22 11.41 22.31
N ARG A 63 16.00 12.22 21.60
CA ARG A 63 17.44 12.35 21.85
C ARG A 63 17.60 13.08 23.18
N ASN A 64 17.40 12.38 24.29
CA ASN A 64 17.72 12.90 25.60
C ASN A 64 18.70 11.95 26.28
N GLU A 65 19.99 12.29 26.19
CA GLU A 65 20.93 11.98 27.26
C GLU A 65 22.17 12.89 27.09
N THR A 66 22.39 13.68 28.14
CA THR A 66 23.67 14.24 28.61
C THR A 66 24.53 15.13 27.72
N ARG A 67 24.26 16.44 27.81
CA ARG A 67 25.35 17.42 27.97
C ARG A 67 25.07 18.37 29.13
N ALA A 68 25.10 17.77 30.32
CA ALA A 68 25.38 18.50 31.55
C ALA A 68 26.67 19.33 31.38
N SER A 69 26.69 20.49 32.05
CA SER A 69 27.81 21.41 32.21
C SER A 69 28.18 22.30 31.01
N ARG A 70 27.49 23.44 30.90
CA ARG A 70 28.20 24.69 30.62
C ARG A 70 27.57 25.83 31.39
N VAL A 71 27.89 25.85 32.68
CA VAL A 71 27.88 27.06 33.51
C VAL A 71 28.73 28.11 32.77
N ARG A 72 28.09 29.18 32.30
CA ARG A 72 28.71 30.50 32.06
C ARG A 72 27.61 31.52 32.27
N SER A 73 27.42 31.91 33.54
CA SER A 73 27.99 33.14 34.09
C SER A 73 27.37 34.37 33.43
N SER A 74 26.43 34.94 34.17
CA SER A 74 25.98 36.32 34.16
C SER A 74 27.09 37.33 33.79
N LYS A 75 26.77 38.21 32.84
CA LYS A 75 26.95 39.67 32.90
C LYS A 75 26.65 40.28 31.53
N TRP A 76 25.58 41.07 31.44
CA TRP A 76 25.56 42.23 30.54
C TRP A 76 25.02 43.41 31.32
N VAL A 77 25.82 44.47 31.27
CA VAL A 77 25.62 45.82 31.80
C VAL A 77 24.46 46.48 31.07
#